data_AF-A0A2D8BFW8-F1
#
_entry.id   AF-A0A2D8BFW8-F1
#
_cell.length_a   1.000
_cell.length_b   1.000
_cell.length_c   1.000
_cell.angle_alpha   90.00
_cell.angle_beta   90.00
_cell.angle_gamma   90.00
#
_symmetry.space_group_name_H-M   'P 1'
#
loop_
_entity.id
_entity.type
_entity.pdbx_description
1 polymer ?
#
loop_
_entity_poly.entity_id
_entity_poly.type
_entity_poly.pdbx_seq_one_letter_code
_entity_poly.pdbx_strand_id
1 'polypeptide(L)'
;MAGKVSKAKRPKRRWIGIALPHYVQSREDLTSVLESSPFESYRIKLYDYHSSGSEAALAACSIQKRVDEVGFAIICVLLSQYDEVRNVLESGDDHTLISITSSGKIRLVRERLGIPKPSRR
;
A
#
# COMPACT_ATOMS: atom_id res chain seq x y z
N MET A 1 11.29 -27.57 -13.52
CA MET A 1 11.65 -26.46 -12.61
C MET A 1 11.82 -25.18 -13.42
N ALA A 2 10.85 -24.25 -13.41
CA ALA A 2 11.01 -22.99 -14.14
C ALA A 2 12.19 -22.20 -13.54
N GLY A 3 13.24 -21.99 -14.35
CA GLY A 3 14.44 -21.28 -13.91
C GLY A 3 14.11 -19.86 -13.41
N LYS A 4 14.81 -19.40 -12.37
CA LYS A 4 14.67 -18.02 -11.87
C LYS A 4 14.91 -17.05 -13.02
N VAL A 5 13.86 -16.32 -13.41
CA VAL A 5 13.92 -15.28 -14.43
C VAL A 5 15.03 -14.27 -14.09
N SER A 6 15.85 -13.92 -15.08
CA SER A 6 16.95 -12.95 -14.91
C SER A 6 16.42 -11.59 -14.46
N LYS A 7 17.25 -10.78 -13.78
CA LYS A 7 16.83 -9.46 -13.28
C LYS A 7 16.26 -8.56 -14.39
N ALA A 8 16.79 -8.66 -15.61
CA ALA A 8 16.33 -7.89 -16.76
C ALA A 8 14.92 -8.28 -17.22
N LYS A 9 14.59 -9.58 -17.17
CA LYS A 9 13.31 -10.13 -17.63
C LYS A 9 12.17 -10.02 -16.60
N ARG A 10 12.46 -9.61 -15.35
CA ARG A 10 11.42 -9.45 -14.31
C ARG A 10 10.63 -8.17 -14.54
N PRO A 11 9.30 -8.19 -14.33
CA PRO A 11 8.48 -6.98 -14.45
C PRO A 11 8.93 -5.93 -13.44
N LYS A 12 9.01 -4.67 -13.89
CA LYS A 12 9.30 -3.52 -13.04
C LYS A 12 8.06 -3.19 -12.21
N ARG A 13 8.28 -2.81 -10.95
CA ARG A 13 7.22 -2.58 -9.97
C ARG A 13 7.48 -1.33 -9.16
N ARG A 14 6.41 -0.78 -8.59
CA ARG A 14 6.46 0.30 -7.61
C ARG A 14 5.76 -0.15 -6.33
N TRP A 15 6.30 0.27 -5.19
CA TRP A 15 5.69 0.11 -3.88
C TRP A 15 5.04 1.43 -3.50
N ILE A 16 3.81 1.38 -3.02
CA ILE A 16 3.03 2.54 -2.61
C ILE A 16 2.57 2.31 -1.17
N GLY A 17 2.86 3.25 -0.29
CA GLY A 17 2.29 3.34 1.04
C GLY A 17 0.98 4.12 0.99
N ILE A 18 -0.08 3.54 1.53
CA ILE A 18 -1.43 4.12 1.52
C ILE A 18 -1.96 4.29 2.93
N ALA A 19 -2.72 5.37 3.15
CA ALA A 19 -3.58 5.55 4.32
C ALA A 19 -4.91 4.84 4.05
N LEU A 20 -5.44 4.18 5.07
CA LEU A 20 -6.71 3.47 5.05
C LEU A 20 -7.72 4.20 5.93
N PRO A 21 -9.00 4.24 5.55
CA PRO A 21 -10.02 4.81 6.40
C PRO A 21 -10.31 3.91 7.60
N HIS A 22 -10.93 4.49 8.62
CA HIS A 22 -11.29 3.78 9.84
C HIS A 22 -12.25 2.59 9.60
N TYR A 23 -13.06 2.56 8.54
CA TYR A 23 -13.95 1.40 8.33
C TYR A 23 -13.21 0.14 7.84
N VAL A 24 -11.98 0.25 7.34
CA VAL A 24 -11.18 -0.91 6.92
C VAL A 24 -10.52 -1.49 8.16
N GLN A 25 -11.13 -2.53 8.71
CA GLN A 25 -10.71 -3.15 9.97
C GLN A 25 -9.93 -4.44 9.75
N SER A 26 -10.13 -5.12 8.63
CA SER A 26 -9.39 -6.34 8.28
C SER A 26 -8.61 -6.25 6.97
N ARG A 27 -7.67 -7.19 6.79
CA ARG A 27 -6.91 -7.35 5.54
C ARG A 27 -7.84 -7.75 4.39
N GLU A 28 -8.87 -8.53 4.71
CA GLU A 28 -9.89 -9.03 3.80
C GLU A 28 -10.77 -7.89 3.28
N ASP A 29 -11.12 -6.93 4.13
CA ASP A 29 -11.85 -5.71 3.73
C ASP A 29 -11.03 -4.91 2.72
N LEU A 30 -9.74 -4.68 3.02
CA LEU A 30 -8.86 -3.96 2.11
C LEU A 30 -8.68 -4.70 0.78
N THR A 31 -8.62 -6.03 0.82
CA THR A 31 -8.52 -6.85 -0.38
C THR A 31 -9.77 -6.69 -1.24
N SER A 32 -10.95 -6.71 -0.63
CA SER A 32 -12.23 -6.50 -1.31
C SER A 32 -12.31 -5.12 -1.97
N VAL A 33 -11.81 -4.07 -1.30
CA VAL A 33 -11.70 -2.72 -1.91
C VAL A 33 -10.78 -2.72 -3.12
N LEU A 34 -9.63 -3.39 -3.05
CA LEU A 34 -8.66 -3.47 -4.15
C LEU A 34 -9.13 -4.34 -5.31
N GLU A 35 -10.08 -5.25 -5.08
CA GLU A 35 -10.71 -6.10 -6.10
C GLU A 35 -11.96 -5.44 -6.71
N SER A 36 -12.41 -4.31 -6.15
CA SER A 36 -13.55 -3.54 -6.65
C SER A 36 -13.12 -2.41 -7.58
N SER A 37 -14.08 -1.82 -8.31
CA SER A 37 -13.85 -0.64 -9.14
C SER A 37 -13.38 0.55 -8.28
N PRO A 38 -12.39 1.35 -8.74
CA PRO A 38 -11.69 1.27 -10.02
C PRO A 38 -10.43 0.38 -10.02
N PHE A 39 -10.09 -0.21 -8.86
CA PHE A 39 -8.83 -0.92 -8.65
C PHE A 39 -8.74 -2.29 -9.34
N GLU A 40 -9.87 -2.92 -9.64
CA GLU A 40 -9.98 -4.23 -10.30
C GLU A 40 -9.18 -4.33 -11.61
N SER A 41 -9.08 -3.22 -12.35
CA SER A 41 -8.33 -3.14 -13.62
C SER A 41 -6.80 -3.22 -13.45
N TYR A 42 -6.29 -3.02 -12.23
CA TYR A 42 -4.86 -2.93 -11.95
C TYR A 42 -4.31 -4.18 -11.30
N ARG A 43 -3.04 -4.49 -11.60
CA ARG A 43 -2.36 -5.62 -10.97
C ARG A 43 -1.76 -5.21 -9.64
N ILE A 44 -2.60 -5.16 -8.61
CA ILE A 44 -2.23 -4.77 -7.25
C ILE A 44 -1.94 -6.00 -6.40
N LYS A 45 -0.92 -5.92 -5.54
CA LYS A 45 -0.64 -6.91 -4.49
C LYS A 45 -0.53 -6.23 -3.14
N LEU A 46 -1.32 -6.68 -2.18
CA LEU A 46 -1.26 -6.21 -0.79
C LEU A 46 -0.13 -6.89 -0.01
N TYR A 47 0.68 -6.11 0.70
CA TYR A 47 1.79 -6.61 1.51
C TYR A 47 1.56 -6.35 2.99
N ASP A 48 2.00 -5.20 3.50
CA ASP A 48 1.82 -4.85 4.90
C ASP A 48 0.41 -4.29 5.09
N TYR A 49 -0.18 -4.56 6.25
CA TYR A 49 -1.50 -4.08 6.64
C TYR A 49 -1.51 -3.83 8.15
N HIS A 50 -1.95 -2.64 8.53
CA HIS A 50 -2.10 -2.18 9.89
C HIS A 50 -3.44 -1.45 10.00
N SER A 51 -4.38 -2.01 10.75
CA SER A 51 -5.69 -1.40 11.00
C SER A 51 -5.54 -0.09 11.78
N SER A 52 -6.58 0.75 11.73
CA SER A 52 -6.69 1.88 12.67
C SER A 52 -6.57 1.37 14.11
N GLY A 53 -5.91 2.15 14.97
CA GLY A 53 -5.70 1.82 16.38
C GLY A 53 -4.61 0.76 16.66
N SER A 54 -4.05 0.08 15.66
CA SER A 54 -2.91 -0.83 15.91
C SER A 54 -1.66 -0.06 16.36
N GLU A 55 -0.82 -0.64 17.21
CA GLU A 55 0.40 0.04 17.70
C GLU A 55 1.29 0.57 16.58
N ALA A 56 1.41 -0.20 15.49
CA ALA A 56 2.14 0.21 14.30
C ALA A 56 1.48 1.37 13.55
N ALA A 57 0.14 1.44 13.50
CA ALA A 57 -0.57 2.56 12.90
C ALA A 57 -0.46 3.82 13.76
N LEU A 58 -0.57 3.72 15.09
CA LEU A 58 -0.40 4.85 16.01
C LEU A 58 1.02 5.45 15.93
N ALA A 59 2.04 4.58 15.87
CA ALA A 59 3.42 4.98 15.65
C ALA A 59 3.60 5.66 14.28
N ALA A 60 3.01 5.10 13.22
CA ALA A 60 3.05 5.67 11.88
C ALA A 60 2.36 7.04 11.81
N CYS A 61 1.17 7.22 12.42
CA CYS A 61 0.50 8.53 12.49
C CYS A 61 1.38 9.57 13.18
N SER A 62 2.03 9.22 14.28
CA SER A 62 2.95 10.11 15.00
C SER A 62 4.13 10.53 14.11
N ILE A 63 4.71 9.60 13.36
CA ILE A 63 5.83 9.86 12.43
C ILE A 63 5.36 10.70 11.21
N GLN A 64 4.18 10.42 10.67
CA GLN A 64 3.57 11.18 9.57
C GLN A 64 3.05 12.56 10.01
N LYS A 65 3.06 12.87 11.32
CA LYS A 65 2.41 14.06 11.90
C LYS A 65 0.94 14.17 11.50
N ARG A 66 0.24 13.03 11.48
CA ARG A 66 -1.18 12.92 11.18
C ARG A 66 -2.01 13.06 12.46
N VAL A 67 -3.16 13.71 12.34
CA VAL A 67 -4.14 13.91 13.43
C VAL A 67 -5.34 12.96 13.25
N ASP A 68 -5.54 12.48 12.03
CA ASP A 68 -6.57 11.52 11.66
C ASP A 68 -6.22 10.10 12.14
N GLU A 69 -7.24 9.39 12.64
CA GLU A 69 -7.12 7.98 12.99
C GLU A 69 -7.29 7.11 11.74
N VAL A 70 -6.17 6.76 11.12
CA VAL A 70 -6.12 5.98 9.88
C VAL A 70 -5.31 4.70 10.05
N GLY A 71 -5.67 3.68 9.25
CA GLY A 71 -4.83 2.52 9.05
C GLY A 71 -3.74 2.79 8.01
N PHE A 72 -2.79 1.87 7.89
CA PHE A 72 -1.75 1.94 6.86
C PHE A 72 -1.58 0.60 6.16
N ALA A 73 -1.31 0.65 4.86
CA ALA A 73 -0.90 -0.52 4.10
C ALA A 73 0.18 -0.20 3.09
N ILE A 74 0.83 -1.26 2.61
CA ILE A 74 1.74 -1.17 1.46
C ILE A 74 1.21 -2.06 0.34
N ILE A 75 0.98 -1.45 -0.81
CA ILE A 75 0.62 -2.15 -2.04
C ILE A 75 1.78 -2.15 -3.03
N CYS A 76 1.81 -3.16 -3.89
CA CYS A 76 2.77 -3.30 -4.97
C CYS A 76 2.03 -3.34 -6.30
N VAL A 77 2.43 -2.46 -7.22
CA VAL A 77 1.84 -2.34 -8.55
C VAL A 77 2.90 -2.50 -9.64
N LEU A 78 2.47 -2.79 -10.87
CA LEU A 78 3.36 -2.70 -12.02
C LEU A 78 3.79 -1.25 -12.22
N LEU A 79 5.05 -1.03 -12.59
CA LEU A 79 5.56 0.33 -12.82
C LEU A 79 4.80 1.01 -13.98
N SER A 80 4.35 0.25 -14.97
CA SER A 80 3.54 0.75 -16.09
C SER A 80 2.15 1.24 -15.68
N GLN A 81 1.62 0.79 -14.54
CA GLN A 81 0.30 1.18 -14.02
C GLN A 81 0.42 2.17 -12.86
N TYR A 82 1.65 2.55 -12.48
CA TYR A 82 1.88 3.34 -11.27
C TYR A 82 1.20 4.70 -11.32
N ASP A 83 1.32 5.41 -12.44
CA ASP A 83 0.77 6.77 -12.56
C ASP A 83 -0.77 6.73 -12.55
N GLU A 84 -1.38 5.75 -13.24
CA GLU A 84 -2.83 5.53 -13.22
C GLU A 84 -3.35 5.20 -11.81
N VAL A 85 -2.73 4.24 -11.12
CA VAL A 85 -3.12 3.88 -9.74
C VAL A 85 -2.92 5.06 -8.80
N ARG A 86 -1.85 5.85 -8.99
CA ARG A 86 -1.61 7.05 -8.19
C ARG A 86 -2.71 8.07 -8.41
N ASN A 87 -3.09 8.33 -9.66
CA ASN A 87 -4.16 9.26 -10.00
C ASN A 87 -5.48 8.83 -9.35
N VAL A 88 -5.80 7.53 -9.41
CA VAL A 88 -7.00 6.97 -8.76
C VAL A 88 -6.99 7.16 -7.23
N LEU A 89 -5.82 7.03 -6.58
CA LEU A 89 -5.66 7.28 -5.15
C LEU A 89 -5.68 8.77 -4.77
N GLU A 90 -5.55 9.68 -5.74
CA GLU A 90 -5.55 11.13 -5.55
C GLU A 90 -6.87 11.78 -5.99
N SER A 91 -7.60 11.16 -6.94
CA SER A 91 -8.95 11.53 -7.33
C SER A 91 -9.93 11.12 -6.22
N GLY A 92 -10.24 12.06 -5.34
CA GLY A 92 -11.08 11.87 -4.14
C GLY A 92 -12.57 11.60 -4.40
N ASP A 93 -12.91 10.98 -5.53
CA ASP A 93 -14.26 10.57 -5.86
C ASP A 93 -14.54 9.24 -5.13
N ASP A 94 -14.99 9.32 -3.88
CA ASP A 94 -15.31 8.16 -3.00
C ASP A 94 -14.15 7.19 -2.68
N HIS A 95 -12.93 7.45 -3.13
CA HIS A 95 -11.80 6.53 -2.96
C HIS A 95 -11.04 6.81 -1.67
N THR A 96 -11.50 6.16 -0.62
CA THR A 96 -11.06 6.31 0.76
C THR A 96 -9.61 5.94 1.04
N LEU A 97 -8.89 5.43 0.03
CA LEU A 97 -7.47 5.08 0.10
C LEU A 97 -6.63 6.24 -0.42
N ILE A 98 -5.70 6.75 0.41
CA ILE A 98 -4.88 7.91 0.05
C ILE A 98 -3.42 7.49 -0.14
N SER A 99 -2.79 7.88 -1.24
CA SER A 99 -1.35 7.69 -1.44
C SER A 99 -0.54 8.59 -0.51
N ILE A 100 0.36 8.01 0.30
CA ILE A 100 1.28 8.78 1.17
C ILE A 100 2.66 8.88 0.53
N THR A 101 3.23 7.75 0.11
CA THR A 101 4.60 7.69 -0.38
C THR A 101 4.81 6.53 -1.34
N SER A 102 5.78 6.63 -2.24
CA SER A 102 6.12 5.54 -3.15
C SER A 102 7.64 5.38 -3.33
N SER A 103 8.08 4.15 -3.66
CA SER A 103 9.49 3.86 -3.95
C SER A 103 9.66 2.57 -4.75
N GLY A 104 10.82 2.40 -5.40
CA GLY A 104 11.20 1.12 -6.02
C GLY A 104 11.57 0.03 -5.00
N LYS A 105 11.67 0.38 -3.71
CA LYS A 105 12.07 -0.53 -2.63
C LYS A 105 11.08 -0.46 -1.48
N ILE A 106 10.45 -1.58 -1.13
CA ILE A 106 9.53 -1.68 0.03
C ILE A 106 10.15 -1.16 1.33
N ARG A 107 11.46 -1.41 1.53
CA ARG A 107 12.18 -0.93 2.72
C ARG A 107 12.07 0.59 2.90
N LEU A 108 12.17 1.35 1.80
CA LEU A 108 12.09 2.80 1.85
C LEU A 108 10.66 3.29 2.10
N VAL A 109 9.65 2.55 1.61
CA VAL A 109 8.24 2.88 1.91
C VAL A 109 7.96 2.67 3.39
N ARG A 110 8.38 1.54 3.96
CA ARG A 110 8.25 1.27 5.42
C ARG A 110 8.92 2.33 6.28
N GLU A 111 10.17 2.66 5.95
CA GLU A 111 10.96 3.68 6.65
C GLU A 111 10.26 5.04 6.64
N ARG A 112 9.74 5.44 5.47
CA ARG A 112 9.01 6.71 5.34
C ARG A 112 7.66 6.69 6.04
N LEU A 113 6.95 5.57 6.06
CA LEU A 113 5.68 5.42 6.78
C LEU A 113 5.88 5.32 8.29
N GLY A 114 7.05 4.89 8.76
CA GLY A 114 7.29 4.60 10.17
C GLY A 114 6.79 3.21 10.61
N ILE A 115 6.58 2.29 9.66
CA ILE A 115 6.03 0.96 9.93
C ILE A 115 7.17 -0.04 10.16
N PRO A 116 7.09 -0.90 11.19
CA PRO A 116 8.13 -1.88 11.46
C PRO A 116 8.22 -2.92 10.33
N LYS A 117 9.41 -3.50 10.17
CA LYS A 117 9.58 -4.63 9.27
C LYS A 117 8.81 -5.84 9.82
N PRO A 118 8.01 -6.54 9.01
CA PRO A 118 7.33 -7.74 9.48
C PRO A 118 8.36 -8.78 9.92
N SER A 119 8.00 -9.51 10.98
CA SER A 119 8.72 -10.69 11.44
C SER A 119 8.96 -11.65 10.26
N ARG A 120 10.17 -12.21 10.16
CA ARG A 120 10.46 -13.26 9.18
C ARG A 120 9.74 -14.52 9.65
N ARG A 121 8.65 -14.86 8.97
CA ARG A 121 7.99 -16.17 9.09
C ARG A 121 8.76 -17.22 8.31
#